data_AF-A0A2B4SB88-F1
#
_entry.id   AF-A0A2B4SB88-F1
#
_cell.length_a   1.000
_cell.length_b   1.000
_cell.length_c   1.000
_cell.angle_alpha   90.00
_cell.angle_beta   90.00
_cell.angle_gamma   90.00
#
_symmetry.space_group_name_H-M   'P 1'
#
loop_
_entity.id
_entity.type
_entity.pdbx_description
1 polymer ?
#
loop_
_entity_poly.entity_id
_entity_poly.type
_entity_poly.pdbx_seq_one_letter_code
_entity_poly.pdbx_strand_id
1 'polypeptide(L)'
;MALSPSKLPRLGGSNVNLRIKVRQVSKWIPSSIRTLLNIDSLQARQIGDPILREEAETVDITTIHSPEFKQMIERMFKVMRKAESFGIAAPQIGVGLRVIVVEFTGKHIKMLKDKGATDKELKRLGIALVPPKVFINPEYKTIDPTLLAFREGCLSVEVDKKPLAQGKPSMRAAYSKLPKVMVLSLTNLYQLGSFYAPHLIKARQVSKWIPSSIRKLLKLDGLQARQIGDPTLRQRAETVDISTVRSPEFKQMVERMFKVMRKANVSSISAPQIGIRLRVIALEKTAKQIKELKEADVTDQDIKTFGIVKIPPTVLINPKYKIIDSTLVTLRENCVSLKGYSALVPRAKEIEVSALDREARPVTWRTVGWPPRLIQHEVDHLNGKLFVDSMLPETLMDDNWRSFTRK
;
A
#
# COMPACT_ATOMS: atom_id res chain seq x y z
N MET A 1 5.16 -38.89 21.94
CA MET A 1 5.68 -40.20 22.41
C MET A 1 7.05 -39.97 22.99
N ALA A 2 7.25 -40.32 24.27
CA ALA A 2 8.52 -40.20 24.97
C ALA A 2 9.35 -41.48 24.77
N LEU A 3 10.66 -41.36 24.53
CA LEU A 3 11.61 -42.48 24.68
C LEU A 3 12.94 -42.01 25.28
N SER A 4 13.39 -42.83 26.24
CA SER A 4 14.55 -42.73 27.13
C SER A 4 15.82 -43.34 26.48
N PRO A 5 17.05 -42.96 26.91
CA PRO A 5 18.30 -43.33 26.26
C PRO A 5 18.95 -44.57 26.91
N SER A 6 19.18 -45.63 26.14
CA SER A 6 20.32 -46.54 26.34
C SER A 6 20.35 -47.65 25.29
N LYS A 7 21.39 -47.64 24.45
CA LYS A 7 22.17 -48.80 23.96
C LYS A 7 22.99 -48.35 22.73
N LEU A 8 24.23 -47.97 22.98
CA LEU A 8 25.28 -47.87 21.97
C LEU A 8 26.07 -49.18 21.95
N PRO A 9 26.28 -49.83 20.80
CA PRO A 9 27.44 -50.67 20.58
C PRO A 9 28.58 -49.84 19.98
N ARG A 10 29.81 -50.07 20.47
CA ARG A 10 31.04 -49.42 20.00
C ARG A 10 31.54 -50.06 18.69
N LEU A 11 31.70 -49.19 17.70
CA LEU A 11 32.78 -49.05 16.71
C LEU A 11 33.40 -50.32 16.05
N GLY A 12 33.12 -50.47 14.76
CA GLY A 12 34.07 -50.96 13.75
C GLY A 12 34.30 -49.83 12.73
N GLY A 13 35.54 -49.38 12.59
CA GLY A 13 35.89 -48.13 11.92
C GLY A 13 35.91 -48.20 10.40
N SER A 14 35.52 -47.09 9.77
CA SER A 14 36.21 -46.55 8.61
C SER A 14 36.08 -45.02 8.64
N ASN A 15 37.23 -44.36 8.52
CA ASN A 15 37.41 -42.93 8.63
C ASN A 15 36.58 -42.17 7.58
N VAL A 16 35.50 -41.52 8.00
CA VAL A 16 35.03 -40.29 7.34
C VAL A 16 35.01 -39.20 8.39
N ASN A 17 36.04 -38.37 8.35
CA ASN A 17 36.22 -37.17 9.15
C ASN A 17 35.14 -36.13 8.82
N LEU A 18 33.90 -36.33 9.25
CA LEU A 18 32.89 -35.29 9.32
C LEU A 18 33.03 -34.54 10.64
N ARG A 19 34.16 -33.85 10.80
CA ARG A 19 34.23 -32.67 11.67
C ARG A 19 33.30 -31.63 11.05
N ILE A 20 32.02 -31.65 11.46
CA ILE A 20 31.12 -30.51 11.24
C ILE A 20 31.77 -29.34 11.99
N LYS A 21 32.53 -28.53 11.26
CA LYS A 21 33.08 -27.28 11.76
C LYS A 21 31.89 -26.45 12.21
N VAL A 22 31.80 -26.23 13.52
CA VAL A 22 30.87 -25.33 14.24
C VAL A 22 30.98 -23.85 13.77
N ARG A 23 31.62 -23.57 12.63
CA ARG A 23 31.93 -22.24 12.08
C ARG A 23 31.03 -21.79 10.93
N GLN A 24 30.01 -22.55 10.51
CA GLN A 24 29.10 -22.13 9.43
C GLN A 24 27.66 -21.78 9.86
N VAL A 25 27.23 -22.13 11.07
CA VAL A 25 25.87 -21.82 11.55
C VAL A 25 25.67 -20.33 11.87
N SER A 26 26.76 -19.56 12.03
CA SER A 26 26.72 -18.15 12.46
C SER A 26 26.61 -17.12 11.33
N LYS A 27 26.51 -17.53 10.06
CA LYS A 27 26.57 -16.60 8.91
C LYS A 27 25.21 -16.21 8.31
N TRP A 28 24.09 -16.75 8.79
CA TRP A 28 22.79 -16.50 8.17
C TRP A 28 21.94 -15.41 8.86
N ILE A 29 22.35 -14.90 10.03
CA ILE A 29 21.71 -13.74 10.65
C ILE A 29 22.54 -12.51 10.29
N PRO A 30 22.06 -11.65 9.36
CA PRO A 30 22.80 -10.46 8.96
C PRO A 30 23.18 -9.62 10.17
N SER A 31 24.36 -8.98 10.14
CA SER A 31 24.78 -8.04 11.18
C SER A 31 23.75 -6.92 11.42
N SER A 32 22.97 -6.58 10.39
CA SER A 32 21.84 -5.64 10.47
C SER A 32 20.75 -6.08 11.43
N ILE A 33 20.47 -7.39 11.58
CA ILE A 33 19.50 -7.88 12.57
C ILE A 33 19.99 -7.59 13.99
N ARG A 34 21.28 -7.82 14.29
CA ARG A 34 21.84 -7.46 15.62
C ARG A 34 21.71 -5.97 15.92
N THR A 35 21.99 -5.12 14.93
CA THR A 35 21.82 -3.66 15.08
C THR A 35 20.36 -3.30 15.34
N LEU A 36 19.41 -3.89 14.60
CA LEU A 36 17.97 -3.65 14.75
C LEU A 36 17.38 -4.18 16.05
N LEU A 37 17.91 -5.29 16.58
CA LEU A 37 17.51 -5.86 17.87
C LEU A 37 17.99 -5.01 19.06
N ASN A 38 19.10 -4.30 18.89
CA ASN A 38 19.63 -3.35 19.89
C ASN A 38 18.96 -1.97 19.85
N ILE A 39 18.02 -1.74 18.92
CA ILE A 39 17.20 -0.51 18.94
C ILE A 39 16.08 -0.69 19.97
N ASP A 40 16.16 0.04 21.07
CA ASP A 40 15.15 0.07 22.15
C ASP A 40 13.78 0.64 21.73
N SER A 41 13.63 1.01 20.46
CA SER A 41 12.34 1.43 19.91
C SER A 41 11.38 0.24 19.80
N LEU A 42 10.32 0.33 20.60
CA LEU A 42 9.15 -0.55 20.56
C LEU A 42 8.06 -0.02 19.61
N GLN A 43 8.41 0.81 18.63
CA GLN A 43 7.48 1.27 17.60
C GLN A 43 7.52 0.35 16.38
N ALA A 44 6.36 0.15 15.77
CA ALA A 44 6.26 -0.54 14.50
C ALA A 44 6.72 0.39 13.36
N ARG A 45 7.31 -0.19 12.31
CA ARG A 45 7.60 0.50 11.05
C ARG A 45 6.30 1.03 10.47
N GLN A 46 6.33 2.28 10.00
CA GLN A 46 5.17 2.98 9.46
C GLN A 46 5.11 2.85 7.93
N ILE A 47 3.91 3.02 7.38
CA ILE A 47 3.65 3.00 5.94
C ILE A 47 4.61 3.96 5.24
N GLY A 48 5.21 3.48 4.15
CA GLY A 48 6.32 4.15 3.46
C GLY A 48 7.68 3.54 3.75
N ASP A 49 7.86 2.81 4.86
CA ASP A 49 9.08 2.03 5.09
C ASP A 49 9.18 0.89 4.05
N PRO A 50 10.26 0.83 3.24
CA PRO A 50 10.40 -0.15 2.16
C PRO A 50 10.29 -1.60 2.63
N ILE A 51 10.69 -1.90 3.87
CA ILE A 51 10.64 -3.28 4.37
C ILE A 51 9.21 -3.83 4.48
N LEU A 52 8.21 -2.96 4.61
CA LEU A 52 6.79 -3.34 4.62
C LEU A 52 6.27 -3.73 3.23
N ARG A 53 7.08 -3.49 2.18
CA ARG A 53 6.78 -3.81 0.77
C ARG A 53 7.50 -5.04 0.27
N GLU A 54 8.64 -5.35 0.87
CA GLU A 54 9.48 -6.44 0.46
C GLU A 54 8.83 -7.77 0.80
N GLU A 55 9.00 -8.76 -0.09
CA GLU A 55 8.64 -10.13 0.23
C GLU A 55 9.62 -10.64 1.29
N ALA A 56 9.08 -11.04 2.44
CA ALA A 56 9.91 -11.48 3.55
C ALA A 56 10.59 -12.82 3.26
N GLU A 57 11.88 -12.91 3.57
CA GLU A 57 12.71 -14.09 3.33
C GLU A 57 12.34 -15.24 4.28
N THR A 58 12.39 -16.47 3.77
CA THR A 58 12.19 -17.67 4.60
C THR A 58 13.32 -17.84 5.60
N VAL A 59 12.99 -18.17 6.84
CA VAL A 59 13.90 -18.49 7.93
C VAL A 59 14.52 -19.88 7.73
N ASP A 60 15.85 -19.99 7.84
CA ASP A 60 16.52 -21.28 8.03
C ASP A 60 16.17 -21.86 9.40
N ILE A 61 15.51 -23.02 9.42
CA ILE A 61 15.02 -23.68 10.64
C ILE A 61 16.14 -24.02 11.61
N THR A 62 17.38 -24.20 11.14
CA THR A 62 18.53 -24.52 12.00
C THR A 62 18.92 -23.35 12.90
N THR A 63 18.49 -22.13 12.56
CA THR A 63 18.85 -20.90 13.29
C THR A 63 17.86 -20.51 14.38
N ILE A 64 16.69 -21.16 14.47
CA ILE A 64 15.59 -20.74 15.38
C ILE A 64 15.97 -20.82 16.86
N HIS A 65 16.97 -21.62 17.20
CA HIS A 65 17.46 -21.78 18.56
C HIS A 65 18.53 -20.74 18.94
N SER A 66 18.98 -19.92 17.98
CA SER A 66 19.97 -18.88 18.22
C SER A 66 19.46 -17.84 19.22
N PRO A 67 20.35 -17.24 20.02
CA PRO A 67 20.00 -16.11 20.89
C PRO A 67 19.35 -14.96 20.12
N GLU A 68 19.85 -14.63 18.93
CA GLU A 68 19.34 -13.53 18.11
C GLU A 68 17.91 -13.79 17.63
N PHE A 69 17.58 -15.01 17.21
CA PHE A 69 16.21 -15.35 16.80
C PHE A 69 15.24 -15.23 17.98
N LYS A 70 15.65 -15.73 19.17
CA LYS A 70 14.85 -15.60 20.39
C LYS A 70 14.61 -14.14 20.78
N GLN A 71 15.65 -13.31 20.75
CA GLN A 71 15.55 -11.86 21.01
C GLN A 71 14.60 -11.17 20.01
N MET A 72 14.62 -11.55 18.73
CA MET A 72 13.67 -11.06 17.73
C MET A 72 12.23 -11.39 18.10
N ILE A 73 11.94 -12.64 18.44
CA ILE A 73 10.59 -13.06 18.86
C ILE A 73 10.14 -12.29 20.10
N GLU A 74 11.01 -12.15 21.11
CA GLU A 74 10.72 -11.37 22.31
C GLU A 74 10.38 -9.91 21.97
N ARG A 75 11.15 -9.29 21.07
CA ARG A 75 10.88 -7.93 20.60
C ARG A 75 9.54 -7.84 19.87
N MET A 76 9.19 -8.79 19.01
CA MET A 76 7.88 -8.84 18.34
C MET A 76 6.73 -8.86 19.36
N PHE A 77 6.81 -9.70 20.40
CA PHE A 77 5.80 -9.71 21.47
C PHE A 77 5.77 -8.40 22.26
N LYS A 78 6.92 -7.79 22.58
CA LYS A 78 6.99 -6.50 23.29
C LYS A 78 6.30 -5.39 22.49
N VAL A 79 6.59 -5.27 21.19
CA VAL A 79 5.95 -4.28 20.29
C VAL A 79 4.44 -4.53 20.21
N MET A 80 4.03 -5.76 19.92
CA MET A 80 2.62 -6.14 19.79
C MET A 80 1.81 -5.82 21.05
N ARG A 81 2.32 -6.21 22.23
CA ARG A 81 1.64 -6.00 23.52
C ARG A 81 1.61 -4.53 23.92
N LYS A 82 2.71 -3.78 23.72
CA LYS A 82 2.75 -2.33 23.98
C LYS A 82 1.70 -1.59 23.15
N ALA A 83 1.47 -2.05 21.92
CA ALA A 83 0.50 -1.45 21.02
C ALA A 83 -0.94 -1.99 21.18
N GLU A 84 -1.20 -2.88 22.15
CA GLU A 84 -2.49 -3.54 22.34
C GLU A 84 -3.03 -4.26 21.08
N SER A 85 -2.13 -4.82 20.26
CA SER A 85 -2.46 -5.57 19.04
C SER A 85 -2.59 -7.07 19.29
N PHE A 86 -3.28 -7.77 18.38
CA PHE A 86 -3.46 -9.23 18.42
C PHE A 86 -2.42 -10.00 17.61
N GLY A 87 -1.65 -9.31 16.77
CA GLY A 87 -0.61 -9.92 15.94
C GLY A 87 0.34 -8.89 15.34
N ILE A 88 1.53 -9.35 14.96
CA ILE A 88 2.53 -8.56 14.23
C ILE A 88 3.42 -9.46 13.38
N ALA A 89 3.86 -8.96 12.22
CA ALA A 89 4.83 -9.61 11.35
C ALA A 89 6.24 -9.01 11.56
N ALA A 90 7.29 -9.80 11.34
CA ALA A 90 8.67 -9.34 11.56
C ALA A 90 9.06 -8.09 10.74
N PRO A 91 8.58 -7.89 9.49
CA PRO A 91 8.83 -6.65 8.76
C PRO A 91 8.34 -5.40 9.50
N GLN A 92 7.26 -5.51 10.28
CA GLN A 92 6.74 -4.39 11.08
C GLN A 92 7.65 -4.00 12.24
N ILE A 93 8.64 -4.82 12.60
CA ILE A 93 9.71 -4.42 13.53
C ILE A 93 11.03 -4.10 12.82
N GLY A 94 11.03 -4.07 11.48
CA GLY A 94 12.19 -3.81 10.65
C GLY A 94 13.02 -5.06 10.33
N VAL A 95 12.48 -6.27 10.48
CA VAL A 95 13.19 -7.51 10.13
C VAL A 95 12.50 -8.21 8.97
N GLY A 96 13.19 -8.34 7.83
CA GLY A 96 12.65 -8.89 6.57
C GLY A 96 12.48 -10.42 6.55
N LEU A 97 12.16 -11.04 7.69
CA LEU A 97 11.99 -12.49 7.81
C LEU A 97 10.51 -12.89 7.84
N ARG A 98 10.20 -14.05 7.27
CA ARG A 98 8.85 -14.59 7.19
C ARG A 98 8.41 -15.22 8.52
N VAL A 99 8.17 -14.35 9.50
CA VAL A 99 7.75 -14.72 10.85
C VAL A 99 6.58 -13.85 11.28
N ILE A 100 5.58 -14.47 11.90
CA ILE A 100 4.47 -13.75 12.55
C ILE A 100 4.33 -14.26 14.00
N VAL A 101 3.93 -13.35 14.88
CA VAL A 101 3.46 -13.71 16.23
C VAL A 101 2.01 -13.26 16.40
N VAL A 102 1.22 -14.07 17.08
CA VAL A 102 -0.18 -13.80 17.36
C VAL A 102 -0.52 -14.16 18.80
N GLU A 103 -1.42 -13.39 19.40
CA GLU A 103 -1.94 -13.62 20.74
C GLU A 103 -3.34 -13.02 20.85
N PHE A 104 -4.33 -13.85 21.19
CA PHE A 104 -5.69 -13.44 21.50
C PHE A 104 -6.19 -14.17 22.74
N THR A 105 -6.01 -13.56 23.90
CA THR A 105 -6.29 -14.16 25.22
C THR A 105 -7.53 -13.55 25.89
N GLY A 106 -7.97 -14.11 27.02
CA GLY A 106 -9.07 -13.53 27.81
C GLY A 106 -8.85 -12.07 28.22
N LYS A 107 -7.59 -11.63 28.37
CA LYS A 107 -7.24 -10.22 28.60
C LYS A 107 -7.70 -9.32 27.44
N HIS A 108 -7.58 -9.79 26.21
CA HIS A 108 -8.00 -9.07 25.02
C HIS A 108 -9.54 -9.01 24.91
N ILE A 109 -10.22 -10.09 25.30
CA ILE A 109 -11.69 -10.08 25.42
C ILE A 109 -12.13 -9.04 26.44
N LYS A 110 -11.51 -9.00 27.62
CA LYS A 110 -11.79 -7.99 28.64
C LYS A 110 -11.57 -6.57 28.10
N MET A 111 -10.43 -6.32 27.46
CA MET A 111 -10.14 -5.03 26.81
C MET A 111 -11.21 -4.62 25.79
N LEU A 112 -11.69 -5.54 24.95
CA LEU A 112 -12.76 -5.27 23.99
C LEU A 112 -14.08 -4.92 24.69
N LYS A 113 -14.44 -5.64 25.75
CA LYS A 113 -15.62 -5.34 26.57
C LYS A 113 -15.51 -3.96 27.22
N ASP A 114 -14.35 -3.64 27.79
CA ASP A 114 -14.06 -2.33 28.38
C ASP A 114 -14.14 -1.20 27.33
N LYS A 115 -13.81 -1.49 26.06
CA LYS A 115 -13.98 -0.59 24.91
C LYS A 115 -15.39 -0.58 24.31
N GLY A 116 -16.33 -1.35 24.87
CA GLY A 116 -17.76 -1.33 24.54
C GLY A 116 -18.27 -2.46 23.64
N ALA A 117 -17.48 -3.51 23.40
CA ALA A 117 -17.94 -4.69 22.66
C ALA A 117 -18.91 -5.54 23.49
N THR A 118 -20.01 -5.97 22.87
CA THR A 118 -21.03 -6.82 23.49
C THR A 118 -20.71 -8.31 23.33
N ASP A 119 -21.25 -9.15 24.24
CA ASP A 119 -21.11 -10.62 24.13
C ASP A 119 -21.70 -11.17 22.82
N LYS A 120 -22.74 -10.53 22.29
CA LYS A 120 -23.34 -10.89 21.00
C LYS A 120 -22.39 -10.61 19.83
N GLU A 121 -21.66 -9.50 19.86
CA GLU A 121 -20.64 -9.16 18.85
C GLU A 121 -19.45 -10.11 18.93
N LEU A 122 -18.95 -10.40 20.14
CA LEU A 122 -17.85 -11.33 20.36
C LEU A 122 -18.20 -12.75 19.90
N LYS A 123 -19.42 -13.23 20.22
CA LYS A 123 -19.93 -14.53 19.76
C LYS A 123 -20.10 -14.59 18.25
N ARG A 124 -20.56 -13.49 17.63
CA ARG A 124 -20.74 -13.39 16.17
C ARG A 124 -19.42 -13.41 15.41
N LEU A 125 -18.35 -12.85 15.98
CA LEU A 125 -17.01 -12.86 15.39
C LEU A 125 -16.34 -14.25 15.46
N GLY A 126 -16.92 -15.21 16.18
CA GLY A 126 -16.41 -16.59 16.25
C GLY A 126 -14.98 -16.69 16.79
N ILE A 127 -14.54 -15.69 17.58
CA ILE A 127 -13.13 -15.56 17.93
C ILE A 127 -12.75 -16.66 18.93
N ALA A 128 -11.90 -17.58 18.48
CA ALA A 128 -11.25 -18.54 19.35
C ALA A 128 -10.12 -17.86 20.13
N LEU A 129 -9.91 -18.26 21.38
CA LEU A 129 -8.72 -17.87 22.12
C LEU A 129 -7.48 -18.44 21.45
N VAL A 130 -6.52 -17.57 21.16
CA VAL A 130 -5.23 -17.90 20.58
C VAL A 130 -4.17 -17.65 21.66
N PRO A 131 -3.62 -18.69 22.32
CA PRO A 131 -2.47 -18.48 23.21
C PRO A 131 -1.28 -17.92 22.40
N PRO A 132 -0.26 -17.33 23.04
CA PRO A 132 0.92 -16.82 22.35
C PRO A 132 1.47 -17.88 21.38
N LYS A 133 1.46 -17.56 20.09
CA LYS A 133 1.94 -18.44 19.03
C LYS A 133 2.91 -17.71 18.14
N VAL A 134 3.93 -18.44 17.69
CA VAL A 134 4.91 -18.00 16.71
C VAL A 134 4.77 -18.91 15.50
N PHE A 135 4.62 -18.33 14.32
CA PHE A 135 4.66 -19.06 13.07
C PHE A 135 5.90 -18.64 12.29
N ILE A 136 6.69 -19.64 11.91
CA ILE A 136 7.94 -19.48 11.16
C ILE A 136 7.67 -20.04 9.76
N ASN A 137 7.98 -19.26 8.73
CA ASN A 137 7.66 -19.55 7.34
C ASN A 137 6.19 -19.92 7.12
N PRO A 138 5.21 -19.18 7.68
CA PRO A 138 3.79 -19.53 7.53
C PRO A 138 3.37 -19.57 6.06
N GLU A 139 2.58 -20.58 5.72
CA GLU A 139 1.80 -20.70 4.50
C GLU A 139 0.33 -20.87 4.90
N TYR A 140 -0.59 -20.32 4.10
CA TYR A 140 -2.01 -20.53 4.30
C TYR A 140 -2.60 -21.26 3.10
N LYS A 141 -3.58 -22.10 3.37
CA LYS A 141 -4.42 -22.75 2.36
C LYS A 141 -5.85 -22.30 2.58
N THR A 142 -6.50 -21.81 1.52
CA THR A 142 -7.91 -21.45 1.57
C THR A 142 -8.75 -22.71 1.67
N ILE A 143 -9.48 -22.85 2.79
CA ILE A 143 -10.44 -23.94 3.01
C ILE A 143 -11.85 -23.49 2.60
N ASP A 144 -12.21 -22.25 2.93
CA ASP A 144 -13.44 -21.57 2.51
C ASP A 144 -13.07 -20.27 1.79
N PRO A 145 -13.46 -20.08 0.52
CA PRO A 145 -13.16 -18.86 -0.23
C PRO A 145 -14.09 -17.68 0.11
N THR A 146 -15.07 -17.86 0.99
CA THR A 146 -15.99 -16.80 1.40
C THR A 146 -15.25 -15.65 2.06
N LEU A 147 -15.34 -14.46 1.47
CA LEU A 147 -14.70 -13.26 2.00
C LEU A 147 -15.61 -12.58 3.04
N LEU A 148 -15.12 -12.45 4.26
CA LEU A 148 -15.77 -11.70 5.32
C LEU A 148 -15.09 -10.33 5.46
N ALA A 149 -15.88 -9.26 5.34
CA ALA A 149 -15.39 -7.90 5.55
C ALA A 149 -15.57 -7.49 7.02
N PHE A 150 -14.47 -7.11 7.67
CA PHE A 150 -14.47 -6.49 8.99
C PHE A 150 -13.49 -5.32 9.00
N ARG A 151 -13.64 -4.41 9.98
CA ARG A 151 -12.66 -3.32 10.14
C ARG A 151 -11.37 -3.91 10.70
N GLU A 152 -10.30 -3.71 9.96
CA GLU A 152 -8.94 -4.07 10.38
C GLU A 152 -8.18 -2.82 10.83
N GLY A 153 -7.24 -3.01 11.75
CA GLY A 153 -6.26 -2.01 12.14
C GLY A 153 -4.86 -2.56 11.89
N CYS A 154 -3.93 -1.70 11.48
CA CYS A 154 -2.54 -2.07 11.25
C CYS A 154 -1.62 -1.16 12.07
N LEU A 155 -0.65 -1.75 12.79
CA LEU A 155 0.33 -1.00 13.57
C LEU A 155 1.26 -0.12 12.72
N SER A 156 1.31 -0.38 11.41
CA SER A 156 2.10 0.38 10.45
C SER A 156 1.35 1.59 9.88
N VAL A 157 0.18 1.93 10.41
CA VAL A 157 -0.56 3.15 10.06
C VAL A 157 -0.95 3.83 11.36
N GLU A 158 -0.02 4.58 11.95
CA GLU A 158 -0.31 5.43 13.10
C GLU A 158 -1.09 6.67 12.67
N VAL A 159 -2.17 6.95 13.39
CA VAL A 159 -2.87 8.23 13.39
C VAL A 159 -2.63 8.80 14.78
N ASP A 160 -2.16 10.04 14.85
CA ASP A 160 -1.73 10.73 16.08
C ASP A 160 -2.66 10.44 17.28
N LYS A 161 -2.12 9.79 18.33
CA LYS A 161 -2.86 9.45 19.56
C LYS A 161 -3.00 10.63 20.52
N LYS A 162 -3.26 11.85 20.04
CA LYS A 162 -3.76 12.89 20.96
C LYS A 162 -5.20 12.54 21.32
N PRO A 163 -5.56 12.42 22.62
CA PRO A 163 -6.92 12.08 22.99
C PRO A 163 -7.84 13.20 22.50
N LEU A 164 -8.76 12.85 21.61
CA LEU A 164 -9.95 13.64 21.35
C LEU A 164 -10.60 13.91 22.71
N ALA A 165 -10.60 15.17 23.12
CA ALA A 165 -11.35 15.63 24.27
C ALA A 165 -12.82 15.21 24.07
N GLN A 166 -13.26 14.29 24.94
CA GLN A 166 -14.62 13.88 25.25
C GLN A 166 -15.71 14.15 24.19
N GLY A 167 -16.16 13.07 23.57
CA GLY A 167 -17.36 13.03 22.74
C GLY A 167 -17.33 11.81 21.83
N LYS A 168 -17.49 10.61 22.40
CA LYS A 168 -17.59 9.37 21.60
C LYS A 168 -18.84 9.44 20.72
N PRO A 169 -18.77 9.45 19.37
CA PRO A 169 -19.89 8.95 18.60
C PRO A 169 -19.93 7.44 18.85
N SER A 170 -21.05 6.93 19.37
CA SER A 170 -21.24 5.48 19.49
C SER A 170 -20.98 4.81 18.14
N MET A 171 -20.42 3.59 18.15
CA MET A 171 -20.17 2.80 16.93
C MET A 171 -21.35 2.80 15.95
N ARG A 172 -22.60 2.91 16.45
CA ARG A 172 -23.84 3.01 15.67
C ARG A 172 -23.89 4.18 14.67
N ALA A 173 -23.32 5.34 15.00
CA ALA A 173 -23.46 6.55 14.19
C ALA A 173 -22.61 6.56 12.91
N ALA A 174 -21.50 5.81 12.90
CA ALA A 174 -20.62 5.69 11.73
C ALA A 174 -21.12 4.65 10.71
N TYR A 175 -21.97 3.69 11.12
CA TYR A 175 -22.53 2.66 10.23
C TYR A 175 -23.75 3.13 9.42
N SER A 176 -24.45 4.20 9.83
CA SER A 176 -25.67 4.66 9.15
C SER A 176 -25.43 5.49 7.88
N LYS A 177 -24.19 5.96 7.66
CA LYS A 177 -23.81 6.82 6.52
C LYS A 177 -22.95 6.12 5.45
N LEU A 178 -22.54 4.87 5.68
CA LEU A 178 -21.95 4.05 4.63
C LEU A 178 -23.07 3.55 3.71
N PRO A 179 -22.87 3.47 2.38
CA PRO A 179 -23.83 2.78 1.51
C PRO A 179 -24.08 1.40 2.10
N LYS A 180 -25.35 0.99 2.22
CA LYS A 180 -25.75 -0.32 2.72
C LYS A 180 -24.98 -1.39 1.93
N VAL A 181 -23.87 -1.86 2.47
CA VAL A 181 -23.24 -3.08 1.97
C VAL A 181 -24.24 -4.18 2.33
N MET A 182 -24.95 -4.65 1.31
CA MET A 182 -25.90 -5.74 1.41
C MET A 182 -25.16 -6.93 2.04
N VAL A 183 -25.46 -7.21 3.31
CA VAL A 183 -25.13 -8.50 3.92
C VAL A 183 -26.05 -9.50 3.24
N LEU A 184 -25.59 -10.04 2.11
CA LEU A 184 -26.33 -11.03 1.33
C LEU A 184 -26.50 -12.30 2.16
N SER A 185 -27.74 -12.75 2.32
CA SER A 185 -28.04 -14.06 2.90
C SER A 185 -27.54 -15.17 1.96
N LEU A 186 -27.32 -16.35 2.57
CA LEU A 186 -26.66 -17.54 2.04
C LEU A 186 -27.24 -18.14 0.74
N THR A 187 -28.28 -17.56 0.14
CA THR A 187 -28.97 -18.11 -1.04
C THR A 187 -28.59 -17.47 -2.38
N ASN A 188 -27.85 -16.36 -2.42
CA ASN A 188 -27.49 -15.69 -3.69
C ASN A 188 -25.97 -15.74 -4.04
N LEU A 189 -25.18 -16.56 -3.34
CA LEU A 189 -23.72 -16.62 -3.52
C LEU A 189 -23.23 -17.32 -4.80
N TYR A 190 -24.13 -17.94 -5.58
CA TYR A 190 -23.75 -18.63 -6.82
C TYR A 190 -23.51 -17.70 -8.03
N GLN A 191 -23.77 -16.39 -7.94
CA GLN A 191 -23.61 -15.46 -9.08
C GLN A 191 -22.45 -14.44 -8.99
N LEU A 192 -21.73 -14.33 -7.85
CA LEU A 192 -20.64 -13.36 -7.69
C LEU A 192 -19.22 -13.96 -7.71
N GLY A 193 -19.10 -15.29 -7.64
CA GLY A 193 -17.83 -16.03 -7.59
C GLY A 193 -17.01 -16.09 -8.90
N SER A 194 -17.44 -15.42 -9.99
CA SER A 194 -16.74 -15.41 -11.28
C SER A 194 -16.04 -14.10 -11.64
N PHE A 195 -15.93 -13.13 -10.71
CA PHE A 195 -15.34 -11.81 -11.02
C PHE A 195 -13.89 -11.61 -10.59
N TYR A 196 -13.31 -12.51 -9.79
CA TYR A 196 -11.96 -12.36 -9.25
C TYR A 196 -11.08 -13.56 -9.65
N ALA A 197 -10.29 -13.34 -10.72
CA ALA A 197 -9.33 -14.22 -11.43
C ALA A 197 -9.94 -15.14 -12.53
N PRO A 198 -9.52 -15.08 -13.82
CA PRO A 198 -8.26 -14.57 -14.38
C PRO A 198 -8.45 -13.52 -15.50
N HIS A 199 -8.14 -12.25 -15.24
CA HIS A 199 -7.91 -11.24 -16.29
C HIS A 199 -6.55 -10.54 -16.13
N LEU A 200 -5.57 -11.27 -15.57
CA LEU A 200 -4.16 -10.89 -15.67
C LEU A 200 -3.67 -11.26 -17.06
N ILE A 201 -3.78 -10.32 -18.01
CA ILE A 201 -3.23 -10.48 -19.35
C ILE A 201 -1.70 -10.42 -19.21
N LYS A 202 -1.02 -11.55 -19.47
CA LYS A 202 0.44 -11.56 -19.68
C LYS A 202 0.71 -11.16 -21.12
N ALA A 203 1.35 -10.02 -21.29
CA ALA A 203 1.63 -9.38 -22.57
C ALA A 203 2.78 -10.03 -23.39
N ARG A 204 2.76 -11.34 -23.64
CA ARG A 204 3.61 -11.90 -24.71
C ARG A 204 3.01 -11.70 -26.12
N GLN A 205 1.88 -11.00 -26.25
CA GLN A 205 1.16 -10.79 -27.51
C GLN A 205 0.48 -9.40 -27.65
N VAL A 206 1.06 -8.32 -27.10
CA VAL A 206 0.40 -6.99 -27.12
C VAL A 206 0.70 -6.15 -28.37
N SER A 207 1.41 -6.69 -29.36
CA SER A 207 1.69 -5.94 -30.61
C SER A 207 0.53 -5.90 -31.62
N LYS A 208 -0.63 -6.54 -31.36
CA LYS A 208 -1.75 -6.56 -32.33
C LYS A 208 -3.17 -6.48 -31.76
N TRP A 209 -3.37 -6.25 -30.45
CA TRP A 209 -4.73 -6.36 -29.88
C TRP A 209 -5.01 -5.33 -28.77
N ILE A 210 -6.07 -4.53 -28.96
CA ILE A 210 -6.71 -3.78 -27.88
C ILE A 210 -7.70 -4.74 -27.23
N PRO A 211 -7.48 -5.18 -25.98
CA PRO A 211 -8.28 -6.27 -25.44
C PRO A 211 -9.74 -5.84 -25.21
N SER A 212 -10.65 -6.81 -25.38
CA SER A 212 -12.07 -6.74 -25.00
C SER A 212 -12.31 -6.22 -23.57
N SER A 213 -11.30 -6.30 -22.71
CA SER A 213 -11.26 -5.74 -21.35
C SER A 213 -11.31 -4.21 -21.32
N ILE A 214 -10.69 -3.48 -22.27
CA ILE A 214 -10.83 -2.02 -22.37
C ILE A 214 -12.28 -1.68 -22.71
N ARG A 215 -12.90 -2.39 -23.66
CA ARG A 215 -14.33 -2.24 -23.98
C ARG A 215 -15.23 -2.50 -22.77
N LYS A 216 -14.92 -3.51 -21.94
CA LYS A 216 -15.67 -3.83 -20.71
C LYS A 216 -15.47 -2.77 -19.61
N LEU A 217 -14.25 -2.24 -19.46
CA LEU A 217 -13.91 -1.17 -18.50
C LEU A 217 -14.50 0.18 -18.90
N LEU A 218 -14.53 0.50 -20.19
CA LEU A 218 -15.16 1.71 -20.73
C LEU A 218 -16.69 1.69 -20.55
N LYS A 219 -17.30 0.50 -20.55
CA LYS A 219 -18.71 0.27 -20.24
C LYS A 219 -19.05 0.28 -18.74
N LEU A 220 -18.06 0.42 -17.84
CA LEU A 220 -18.36 0.59 -16.41
C LEU A 220 -18.84 2.02 -16.15
N ASP A 221 -20.09 2.15 -15.73
CA ASP A 221 -20.80 3.42 -15.52
C ASP A 221 -20.21 4.33 -14.43
N GLY A 222 -19.32 3.81 -13.59
CA GLY A 222 -18.69 4.58 -12.51
C GLY A 222 -17.52 5.44 -12.99
N LEU A 223 -17.66 6.77 -12.99
CA LEU A 223 -16.54 7.72 -13.08
C LEU A 223 -15.79 7.82 -11.74
N GLN A 224 -15.27 6.70 -11.24
CA GLN A 224 -14.50 6.64 -9.99
C GLN A 224 -13.11 6.08 -10.25
N ALA A 225 -12.11 6.67 -9.61
CA ALA A 225 -10.77 6.11 -9.59
C ALA A 225 -10.71 4.87 -8.69
N ARG A 226 -9.89 3.89 -9.08
CA ARG A 226 -9.50 2.75 -8.26
C ARG A 226 -8.88 3.25 -6.96
N GLN A 227 -9.19 2.59 -5.85
CA GLN A 227 -8.65 2.91 -4.54
C GLN A 227 -7.50 1.97 -4.18
N ILE A 228 -6.63 2.41 -3.29
CA ILE A 228 -5.60 1.57 -2.67
C ILE A 228 -6.20 0.23 -2.22
N GLY A 229 -5.51 -0.87 -2.52
CA GLY A 229 -6.03 -2.23 -2.41
C GLY A 229 -6.37 -2.86 -3.76
N ASP A 230 -6.69 -2.05 -4.78
CA ASP A 230 -6.77 -2.56 -6.17
C ASP A 230 -5.36 -2.93 -6.67
N PRO A 231 -5.11 -4.19 -7.10
CA PRO A 231 -3.79 -4.64 -7.54
C PRO A 231 -3.23 -3.85 -8.72
N THR A 232 -4.08 -3.27 -9.56
CA THR A 232 -3.65 -2.49 -10.74
C THR A 232 -2.81 -1.27 -10.36
N LEU A 233 -3.02 -0.69 -9.16
CA LEU A 233 -2.25 0.43 -8.63
C LEU A 233 -0.86 0.05 -8.13
N ARG A 234 -0.58 -1.25 -7.97
CA ARG A 234 0.69 -1.80 -7.46
C ARG A 234 1.51 -2.53 -8.51
N GLN A 235 0.96 -2.69 -9.71
CA GLN A 235 1.62 -3.36 -10.80
C GLN A 235 2.23 -2.33 -11.75
N ARG A 236 3.43 -2.63 -12.27
CA ARG A 236 4.06 -1.79 -13.30
C ARG A 236 3.18 -1.76 -14.56
N ALA A 237 2.90 -0.56 -15.06
CA ALA A 237 2.14 -0.35 -16.28
C ALA A 237 2.99 -0.66 -17.52
N GLU A 238 2.32 -1.15 -18.57
CA GLU A 238 2.90 -1.59 -19.83
C GLU A 238 3.08 -0.43 -20.81
N THR A 239 4.11 -0.50 -21.64
CA THR A 239 4.35 0.48 -22.69
C THR A 239 3.24 0.41 -23.74
N VAL A 240 2.77 1.57 -24.17
CA VAL A 240 1.79 1.71 -25.25
C VAL A 240 2.49 1.55 -26.59
N ASP A 241 1.98 0.70 -27.46
CA ASP A 241 2.41 0.61 -28.86
C ASP A 241 1.86 1.81 -29.64
N ILE A 242 2.71 2.47 -30.44
CA ILE A 242 2.36 3.68 -31.19
C ILE A 242 1.17 3.48 -32.14
N SER A 243 1.03 2.29 -32.71
CA SER A 243 -0.08 1.91 -33.59
C SER A 243 -1.43 1.98 -32.88
N THR A 244 -1.46 1.80 -31.55
CA THR A 244 -2.69 1.78 -30.76
C THR A 244 -3.22 3.18 -30.45
N VAL A 245 -2.38 4.21 -30.47
CA VAL A 245 -2.74 5.59 -30.05
C VAL A 245 -3.86 6.16 -30.92
N ARG A 246 -3.92 5.79 -32.20
CA ARG A 246 -4.93 6.29 -33.15
C ARG A 246 -6.27 5.57 -33.04
N SER A 247 -6.33 4.44 -32.33
CA SER A 247 -7.54 3.64 -32.22
C SER A 247 -8.68 4.39 -31.51
N PRO A 248 -9.95 4.09 -31.87
CA PRO A 248 -11.11 4.62 -31.14
C PRO A 248 -11.09 4.29 -29.65
N GLU A 249 -10.67 3.07 -29.27
CA GLU A 249 -10.64 2.63 -27.89
C GLU A 249 -9.61 3.39 -27.04
N PHE A 250 -8.42 3.67 -27.59
CA PHE A 250 -7.42 4.48 -26.90
C PHE A 250 -7.93 5.91 -26.67
N LYS A 251 -8.57 6.50 -27.68
CA LYS A 251 -9.20 7.82 -27.56
C LYS A 251 -10.31 7.83 -26.49
N GLN A 252 -11.15 6.81 -26.45
CA GLN A 252 -12.19 6.66 -25.42
C GLN A 252 -11.61 6.50 -24.01
N MET A 253 -10.49 5.76 -23.88
CA MET A 253 -9.76 5.65 -22.61
C MET A 253 -9.25 7.00 -22.14
N VAL A 254 -8.57 7.75 -23.01
CA VAL A 254 -8.05 9.10 -22.69
C VAL A 254 -9.18 10.03 -22.27
N GLU A 255 -10.29 10.02 -23.01
CA GLU A 255 -11.48 10.82 -22.66
C GLU A 255 -12.05 10.42 -21.29
N ARG A 256 -12.08 9.13 -20.99
CA ARG A 256 -12.49 8.64 -19.66
C ARG A 256 -11.54 9.12 -18.56
N MET A 257 -10.22 9.15 -18.79
CA MET A 257 -9.26 9.71 -17.84
C MET A 257 -9.59 11.16 -17.49
N PHE A 258 -9.82 12.01 -18.50
CA PHE A 258 -10.23 13.40 -18.27
C PHE A 258 -11.57 13.51 -17.54
N LYS A 259 -12.57 12.68 -17.87
CA LYS A 259 -13.86 12.67 -17.18
C LYS A 259 -13.72 12.32 -15.69
N VAL A 260 -12.91 11.31 -15.35
CA VAL A 260 -12.65 10.93 -13.95
C VAL A 260 -11.87 12.04 -13.23
N MET A 261 -10.82 12.57 -13.85
CA MET A 261 -9.97 13.63 -13.31
C MET A 261 -10.77 14.90 -12.99
N ARG A 262 -11.57 15.37 -13.95
CA ARG A 262 -12.42 16.57 -13.79
C ARG A 262 -13.52 16.37 -12.75
N LYS A 263 -14.17 15.20 -12.73
CA LYS A 263 -15.19 14.87 -11.71
C LYS A 263 -14.60 14.87 -10.30
N ALA A 264 -13.35 14.43 -10.15
CA ALA A 264 -12.66 14.42 -8.87
C ALA A 264 -12.00 15.77 -8.51
N ASN A 265 -12.09 16.78 -9.40
CA ASN A 265 -11.40 18.07 -9.30
C ASN A 265 -9.89 17.95 -9.00
N VAL A 266 -9.20 16.98 -9.63
CA VAL A 266 -7.74 16.82 -9.50
C VAL A 266 -7.02 17.34 -10.76
N SER A 267 -5.73 17.65 -10.64
CA SER A 267 -4.95 18.24 -11.75
C SER A 267 -4.23 17.20 -12.61
N SER A 268 -4.25 15.94 -12.20
CA SER A 268 -3.57 14.86 -12.90
C SER A 268 -4.22 13.50 -12.60
N ILE A 269 -4.04 12.54 -13.51
CA ILE A 269 -4.40 11.14 -13.33
C ILE A 269 -3.57 10.24 -14.26
N SER A 270 -3.40 8.99 -13.87
CA SER A 270 -2.75 7.93 -14.65
C SER A 270 -3.73 6.82 -15.03
N ALA A 271 -3.48 6.11 -16.13
CA ALA A 271 -4.35 5.03 -16.59
C ALA A 271 -4.56 3.91 -15.55
N PRO A 272 -3.57 3.51 -14.71
CA PRO A 272 -3.79 2.53 -13.64
C PRO A 272 -4.91 2.93 -12.69
N GLN A 273 -5.11 4.23 -12.43
CA GLN A 273 -6.17 4.72 -11.55
C GLN A 273 -7.57 4.57 -12.13
N ILE A 274 -7.71 4.29 -13.43
CA ILE A 274 -8.99 3.87 -14.04
C ILE A 274 -9.05 2.36 -14.31
N GLY A 275 -8.07 1.60 -13.79
CA GLY A 275 -7.97 0.15 -13.92
C GLY A 275 -7.31 -0.31 -15.22
N ILE A 276 -6.59 0.56 -15.94
CA ILE A 276 -5.93 0.23 -17.21
C ILE A 276 -4.42 0.30 -17.03
N ARG A 277 -3.73 -0.82 -17.25
CA ARG A 277 -2.28 -0.96 -17.01
C ARG A 277 -1.42 -0.45 -18.17
N LEU A 278 -1.72 0.73 -18.69
CA LEU A 278 -0.94 1.36 -19.75
C LEU A 278 -0.17 2.57 -19.22
N ARG A 279 1.01 2.84 -19.80
CA ARG A 279 1.84 4.00 -19.44
C ARG A 279 1.29 5.28 -20.06
N VAL A 280 0.17 5.76 -19.53
CA VAL A 280 -0.47 7.02 -19.96
C VAL A 280 -0.83 7.85 -18.75
N ILE A 281 -0.49 9.14 -18.79
CA ILE A 281 -0.87 10.13 -17.78
C ILE A 281 -1.56 11.31 -18.46
N ALA A 282 -2.52 11.91 -17.78
CA ALA A 282 -3.22 13.11 -18.20
C ALA A 282 -3.06 14.21 -17.15
N LEU A 283 -2.88 15.45 -17.61
CA LEU A 283 -2.64 16.64 -16.80
C LEU A 283 -3.57 17.76 -17.27
N GLU A 284 -4.13 18.52 -16.35
CA GLU A 284 -4.89 19.74 -16.63
C GLU A 284 -4.93 20.62 -15.37
N LYS A 285 -4.59 21.90 -15.51
CA LYS A 285 -4.75 22.90 -14.46
C LYS A 285 -5.39 24.13 -15.06
N THR A 286 -6.66 24.36 -14.74
CA THR A 286 -7.44 25.45 -15.31
C THR A 286 -7.29 26.75 -14.52
N ALA A 287 -7.61 27.88 -15.14
CA ALA A 287 -7.67 29.16 -14.42
C ALA A 287 -8.72 29.15 -13.29
N LYS A 288 -9.83 28.41 -13.48
CA LYS A 288 -10.84 28.18 -12.44
C LYS A 288 -10.24 27.50 -11.21
N GLN A 289 -9.49 26.41 -11.40
CA GLN A 289 -8.83 25.71 -10.29
C GLN A 289 -7.77 26.57 -9.59
N ILE A 290 -7.09 27.47 -10.31
CA ILE A 290 -6.16 28.41 -9.70
C ILE A 290 -6.93 29.45 -8.86
N LYS A 291 -8.09 29.92 -9.34
CA LYS A 291 -8.97 30.81 -8.57
C LYS A 291 -9.50 30.12 -7.30
N GLU A 292 -9.97 28.87 -7.41
CA GLU A 292 -10.43 28.06 -6.27
C GLU A 292 -9.34 27.88 -5.20
N LEU A 293 -8.06 27.79 -5.59
CA LEU A 293 -6.96 27.76 -4.63
C LEU A 293 -6.86 29.08 -3.84
N LYS A 294 -7.00 30.23 -4.51
CA LYS A 294 -6.99 31.54 -3.83
C LYS A 294 -8.15 31.70 -2.85
N GLU A 295 -9.32 31.17 -3.22
CA GLU A 295 -10.51 31.12 -2.35
C GLU A 295 -10.32 30.17 -1.16
N ALA A 296 -9.35 29.23 -1.24
CA ALA A 296 -8.97 28.30 -0.19
C ALA A 296 -7.70 28.74 0.58
N ASP A 297 -7.50 30.05 0.74
CA ASP A 297 -6.40 30.69 1.48
C ASP A 297 -4.98 30.46 0.89
N VAL A 298 -4.85 30.13 -0.41
CA VAL A 298 -3.54 30.10 -1.09
C VAL A 298 -3.21 31.48 -1.65
N THR A 299 -2.15 32.11 -1.17
CA THR A 299 -1.79 33.48 -1.58
C THR A 299 -1.22 33.55 -2.99
N ASP A 300 -1.21 34.73 -3.60
CA ASP A 300 -0.49 34.95 -4.88
C ASP A 300 1.01 34.67 -4.75
N GLN A 301 1.58 34.95 -3.57
CA GLN A 301 2.96 34.61 -3.26
C GLN A 301 3.17 33.09 -3.23
N ASP A 302 2.22 32.30 -2.70
CA ASP A 302 2.29 30.83 -2.72
C ASP A 302 2.20 30.29 -4.14
N ILE A 303 1.28 30.80 -4.96
CA ILE A 303 1.14 30.43 -6.38
C ILE A 303 2.45 30.67 -7.12
N LYS A 304 3.07 31.83 -6.90
CA LYS A 304 4.38 32.18 -7.48
C LYS A 304 5.49 31.29 -6.96
N THR A 305 5.54 31.06 -5.64
CA THR A 305 6.59 30.28 -4.97
C THR A 305 6.55 28.82 -5.41
N PHE A 306 5.37 28.22 -5.51
CA PHE A 306 5.20 26.84 -5.94
C PHE A 306 5.16 26.67 -7.46
N GLY A 307 5.23 27.77 -8.22
CA GLY A 307 5.15 27.73 -9.68
C GLY A 307 3.86 27.08 -10.18
N ILE A 308 2.72 27.40 -9.56
CA ILE A 308 1.42 26.90 -9.97
C ILE A 308 1.01 27.65 -11.24
N VAL A 309 1.05 26.95 -12.37
CA VAL A 309 0.74 27.50 -13.68
C VAL A 309 -0.47 26.82 -14.30
N LYS A 310 -1.09 27.48 -15.28
CA LYS A 310 -2.11 26.86 -16.12
C LYS A 310 -1.47 25.76 -16.95
N ILE A 311 -2.09 24.59 -16.96
CA ILE A 311 -1.67 23.45 -17.79
C ILE A 311 -2.86 23.13 -18.70
N PRO A 312 -2.74 23.29 -20.04
CA PRO A 312 -3.80 22.88 -20.94
C PRO A 312 -4.00 21.35 -20.88
N PRO A 313 -5.14 20.81 -21.36
CA PRO A 313 -5.34 19.36 -21.43
C PRO A 313 -4.16 18.67 -22.13
N THR A 314 -3.36 17.95 -21.34
CA THR A 314 -2.09 17.37 -21.79
C THR A 314 -2.14 15.88 -21.52
N VAL A 315 -1.69 15.08 -22.50
CA VAL A 315 -1.55 13.63 -22.37
C VAL A 315 -0.11 13.28 -22.67
N LEU A 316 0.52 12.52 -21.79
CA LEU A 316 1.87 12.01 -21.98
C LEU A 316 1.81 10.48 -22.01
N ILE A 317 2.15 9.91 -23.16
CA ILE A 317 2.19 8.48 -23.43
C ILE A 317 3.63 7.99 -23.32
N ASN A 318 3.82 6.85 -22.65
CA ASN A 318 5.11 6.27 -22.33
C ASN A 318 6.10 7.27 -21.65
N PRO A 319 5.66 8.12 -20.71
CA PRO A 319 6.53 9.14 -20.15
C PRO A 319 7.72 8.53 -19.41
N LYS A 320 8.87 9.18 -19.60
CA LYS A 320 10.11 9.02 -18.84
C LYS A 320 10.63 10.42 -18.54
N TYR A 321 11.31 10.61 -17.41
CA TYR A 321 11.94 11.90 -17.11
C TYR A 321 13.36 11.72 -16.59
N LYS A 322 14.18 12.75 -16.79
CA LYS A 322 15.47 12.94 -16.11
C LYS A 322 15.35 14.08 -15.11
N ILE A 323 16.05 13.97 -13.98
CA ILE A 323 16.17 15.04 -13.00
C ILE A 323 17.21 16.03 -13.53
N ILE A 324 16.85 17.31 -13.56
CA ILE A 324 17.75 18.41 -13.95
C ILE A 324 18.28 19.12 -12.70
N ASP A 325 17.39 19.39 -11.74
CA ASP A 325 17.73 19.94 -10.42
C ASP A 325 17.19 18.97 -9.35
N SER A 326 18.10 18.32 -8.64
CA SER A 326 17.78 17.36 -7.58
C SER A 326 17.40 18.00 -6.24
N THR A 327 17.39 19.33 -6.15
CA THR A 327 16.89 20.05 -4.97
C THR A 327 15.49 19.56 -4.64
N LEU A 328 15.29 19.12 -3.40
CA LEU A 328 13.99 18.59 -2.97
C LEU A 328 13.08 19.73 -2.53
N VAL A 329 11.91 19.79 -3.16
CA VAL A 329 10.79 20.63 -2.73
C VAL A 329 9.79 19.74 -2.02
N THR A 330 9.49 20.04 -0.76
CA THR A 330 8.55 19.24 0.06
C THR A 330 7.23 19.98 0.19
N LEU A 331 6.18 19.42 -0.41
CA LEU A 331 4.82 19.96 -0.34
C LEU A 331 3.84 18.83 -0.06
N ARG A 332 2.63 19.22 0.36
CA ARG A 332 1.52 18.31 0.57
C ARG A 332 1.06 17.70 -0.76
N GLU A 333 0.97 16.38 -0.81
CA GLU A 333 0.31 15.63 -1.88
C GLU A 333 -0.90 14.88 -1.32
N ASN A 334 -1.92 14.75 -2.15
CA ASN A 334 -3.02 13.81 -1.99
C ASN A 334 -3.15 12.98 -3.28
N CYS A 335 -4.01 11.98 -3.27
CA CYS A 335 -4.22 11.12 -4.45
C CYS A 335 -5.68 10.71 -4.56
N VAL A 336 -6.24 10.77 -5.77
CA VAL A 336 -7.63 10.30 -6.02
C VAL A 336 -7.81 8.81 -5.72
N SER A 337 -6.71 8.04 -5.67
CA SER A 337 -6.68 6.62 -5.31
C SER A 337 -6.42 6.35 -3.82
N LEU A 338 -6.21 7.38 -3.00
CA LEU A 338 -6.20 7.29 -1.54
C LEU A 338 -7.02 8.46 -0.98
N LYS A 339 -8.34 8.35 -1.08
CA LYS A 339 -9.26 9.44 -0.72
C LYS A 339 -9.19 9.75 0.78
N GLY A 340 -9.18 11.05 1.08
CA GLY A 340 -9.28 11.58 2.45
C GLY A 340 -7.96 11.62 3.21
N TYR A 341 -6.83 11.32 2.56
CA TYR A 341 -5.51 11.38 3.17
C TYR A 341 -4.53 12.19 2.34
N SER A 342 -3.66 12.92 3.03
CA SER A 342 -2.52 13.62 2.45
C SER A 342 -1.28 13.49 3.31
N ALA A 343 -0.11 13.73 2.72
CA ALA A 343 1.16 13.78 3.42
C ALA A 343 2.13 14.74 2.71
N LEU A 344 3.19 15.16 3.40
CA LEU A 344 4.30 15.88 2.79
C LEU A 344 5.16 14.91 1.98
N VAL A 345 5.44 15.27 0.71
CA VAL A 345 6.22 14.44 -0.20
C VAL A 345 7.34 15.28 -0.81
N PRO A 346 8.62 14.91 -0.62
CA PRO A 346 9.75 15.52 -1.32
C PRO A 346 9.76 15.12 -2.80
N ARG A 347 9.94 16.09 -3.69
CA ARG A 347 10.05 15.89 -5.14
C ARG A 347 11.22 16.69 -5.70
N ALA A 348 11.85 16.20 -6.76
CA ALA A 348 12.87 16.96 -7.47
C ALA A 348 12.26 18.24 -8.05
N LYS A 349 12.96 19.36 -7.90
CA LYS A 349 12.51 20.71 -8.28
C LYS A 349 12.33 20.89 -9.79
N GLU A 350 13.22 20.29 -10.57
CA GLU A 350 13.23 20.43 -12.03
C GLU A 350 13.47 19.09 -12.72
N ILE A 351 12.65 18.81 -13.73
CA ILE A 351 12.77 17.62 -14.56
C ILE A 351 12.64 17.98 -16.04
N GLU A 352 13.16 17.11 -16.90
CA GLU A 352 12.83 17.08 -18.33
C GLU A 352 12.14 15.76 -18.63
N VAL A 353 10.88 15.82 -19.07
CA VAL A 353 10.09 14.66 -19.47
C VAL A 353 10.19 14.44 -20.98
N SER A 354 10.33 13.20 -21.40
CA SER A 354 10.22 12.73 -22.78
C SER A 354 9.05 11.74 -22.88
N ALA A 355 8.15 11.97 -23.84
CA ALA A 355 6.94 11.18 -24.03
C ALA A 355 6.47 11.24 -25.49
N LEU A 356 5.35 10.57 -25.79
CA LEU A 356 4.53 10.89 -26.97
C LEU A 356 3.29 11.68 -26.51
N ASP A 357 2.83 12.61 -27.34
CA ASP A 357 1.55 13.31 -27.13
C ASP A 357 0.34 12.43 -27.55
N ARG A 358 -0.87 12.97 -27.41
CA ARG A 358 -2.13 12.28 -27.77
C ARG A 358 -2.26 11.95 -29.27
N GLU A 359 -1.45 12.57 -30.14
CA GLU A 359 -1.37 12.30 -31.58
C GLU A 359 -0.22 11.33 -31.92
N ALA A 360 0.46 10.78 -30.92
CA ALA A 360 1.65 9.94 -31.03
C ALA A 360 2.90 10.66 -31.56
N ARG A 361 2.98 11.99 -31.42
CA ARG A 361 4.17 12.76 -31.78
C ARG A 361 5.13 12.84 -30.58
N PRO A 362 6.45 12.73 -30.79
CA PRO A 362 7.41 12.93 -29.71
C PRO A 362 7.30 14.33 -29.10
N VAL A 363 7.33 14.39 -27.77
CA VAL A 363 7.37 15.64 -27.01
C VAL A 363 8.44 15.55 -25.93
N THR A 364 9.20 16.64 -25.79
CA THR A 364 10.12 16.87 -24.68
C THR A 364 9.68 18.14 -23.95
N TRP A 365 9.59 18.08 -22.64
CA TRP A 365 9.16 19.21 -21.81
C TRP A 365 10.04 19.33 -20.56
N ARG A 366 10.88 20.35 -20.55
CA ARG A 366 11.64 20.77 -19.36
C ARG A 366 10.78 21.70 -18.52
N THR A 367 10.64 21.41 -17.22
CA THR A 367 9.68 22.10 -16.35
C THR A 367 10.15 22.21 -14.91
N VAL A 368 9.69 23.29 -14.24
CA VAL A 368 9.98 23.66 -12.84
C VAL A 368 8.67 23.97 -12.10
N GLY A 369 8.70 23.97 -10.77
CA GLY A 369 7.55 24.37 -9.94
C GLY A 369 6.54 23.23 -9.76
N TRP A 370 5.26 23.50 -10.05
CA TRP A 370 4.18 22.55 -9.83
C TRP A 370 4.12 21.37 -10.82
N PRO A 371 4.32 21.55 -12.15
CA PRO A 371 4.22 20.44 -13.10
C PRO A 371 5.19 19.27 -12.87
N PRO A 372 6.47 19.47 -12.49
CA PRO A 372 7.38 18.37 -12.13
C PRO A 372 6.83 17.45 -11.05
N ARG A 373 6.13 18.01 -10.05
CA ARG A 373 5.50 17.25 -8.98
C ARG A 373 4.40 16.35 -9.52
N LEU A 374 3.50 16.91 -10.34
CA LEU A 374 2.43 16.13 -10.97
C LEU A 374 3.00 14.99 -11.82
N ILE A 375 4.01 15.27 -12.65
CA ILE A 375 4.62 14.25 -13.51
C ILE A 375 5.30 13.16 -12.69
N GLN A 376 6.07 13.50 -11.66
CA GLN A 376 6.70 12.51 -10.76
C GLN A 376 5.65 11.63 -10.07
N HIS A 377 4.56 12.23 -9.57
CA HIS A 377 3.44 11.51 -8.96
C HIS A 377 2.77 10.54 -9.94
N GLU A 378 2.44 11.00 -11.15
CA GLU A 378 1.76 10.13 -12.11
C GLU A 378 2.69 9.06 -12.72
N VAL A 379 3.99 9.35 -12.85
CA VAL A 379 4.98 8.34 -13.28
C VAL A 379 5.20 7.29 -12.18
N ASP A 380 5.13 7.65 -10.90
CA ASP A 380 5.13 6.69 -9.79
C ASP A 380 3.97 5.69 -9.92
N HIS A 381 2.76 6.17 -10.24
CA HIS A 381 1.61 5.30 -10.50
C HIS A 381 1.89 4.30 -11.65
N LEU A 382 2.55 4.75 -12.73
CA LEU A 382 2.94 3.85 -13.82
C LEU A 382 3.95 2.77 -13.40
N ASN A 383 4.62 2.95 -12.26
CA ASN A 383 5.58 2.02 -11.70
C ASN A 383 5.02 1.24 -10.49
N GLY A 384 3.72 1.37 -10.19
CA GLY A 384 3.08 0.70 -9.05
C GLY A 384 3.35 1.35 -7.68
N LYS A 385 3.92 2.55 -7.68
CA LYS A 385 4.21 3.34 -6.48
C LYS A 385 3.07 4.33 -6.23
N LEU A 386 2.77 4.57 -4.96
CA LEU A 386 1.86 5.63 -4.53
C LEU A 386 2.63 6.65 -3.70
N PHE A 387 2.07 7.85 -3.48
CA PHE A 387 2.75 8.87 -2.69
C PHE A 387 3.10 8.40 -1.27
N VAL A 388 2.32 7.48 -0.69
CA VAL A 388 2.61 6.87 0.62
C VAL A 388 3.90 6.07 0.67
N ASP A 389 4.50 5.76 -0.48
CA ASP A 389 5.81 5.10 -0.61
C ASP A 389 6.99 6.08 -0.64
N SER A 390 6.70 7.38 -0.72
CA SER A 390 7.70 8.45 -0.87
C SER A 390 7.46 9.61 0.09
N MET A 391 6.40 9.57 0.91
CA MET A 391 6.05 10.62 1.86
C MET A 391 6.97 10.64 3.07
N LEU A 392 6.98 11.76 3.79
CA LEU A 392 7.45 11.82 5.17
C LEU A 392 6.40 11.12 6.06
N PRO A 393 6.69 9.94 6.64
CA PRO A 393 5.66 9.10 7.26
C PRO A 393 4.86 9.78 8.37
N GLU A 394 5.53 10.58 9.20
CA GLU A 394 4.96 11.34 10.31
C GLU A 394 3.97 12.43 9.90
N THR A 395 3.85 12.69 8.59
CA THR A 395 3.00 13.74 8.04
C THR A 395 1.72 13.22 7.40
N LEU A 396 1.53 11.89 7.36
CA LEU A 396 0.27 11.30 6.89
C LEU A 396 -0.86 11.73 7.81
N MET A 397 -1.88 12.37 7.23
CA MET A 397 -3.03 12.86 7.98
C MET A 397 -4.32 12.73 7.20
N ASP A 398 -5.43 12.66 7.93
CA ASP A 398 -6.77 12.81 7.37
C ASP A 398 -6.97 14.26 6.90
N ASP A 399 -7.45 14.45 5.68
CA ASP A 399 -7.67 15.78 5.10
C ASP A 399 -8.70 16.60 5.91
N ASN A 400 -9.60 15.93 6.64
CA ASN A 400 -10.60 16.58 7.50
C ASN A 400 -10.06 16.89 8.91
N TRP A 401 -8.78 16.65 9.21
CA TRP A 401 -8.21 16.87 10.55
C TRP A 401 -8.53 18.27 11.09
N ARG A 402 -8.43 19.30 10.25
CA ARG A 402 -8.72 20.70 10.63
C ARG A 402 -10.18 20.93 11.05
N SER A 403 -11.13 20.12 10.55
CA SER A 403 -12.54 20.20 10.96
C SER A 403 -12.78 19.65 12.36
N PHE A 404 -11.90 18.77 12.86
CA PHE A 404 -11.97 18.23 14.22
C PHE A 404 -11.28 19.12 15.25
N THR A 405 -10.37 20.02 14.82
CA THR A 405 -9.60 20.89 15.71
C THR A 405 -10.13 22.33 15.82
N ARG A 406 -11.04 22.75 14.94
CA ARG A 406 -11.79 24.00 15.11
C ARG A 406 -12.93 23.73 16.11
N LYS A 407 -12.65 23.97 17.39
CA LYS A 407 -13.67 24.25 18.41
C LYS A 407 -13.96 25.74 18.42
#